data_AF-A0A1B1AHI9-F1
#
_entry.id   AF-A0A1B1AHI9-F1
#
_cell.length_a   1.000
_cell.length_b   1.000
_cell.length_c   1.000
_cell.angle_alpha   90.00
_cell.angle_beta   90.00
_cell.angle_gamma   90.00
#
_symmetry.space_group_name_H-M   'P 1'
#
loop_
_entity.id
_entity.type
_entity.pdbx_description
1 polymer ?
#
loop_
_entity_poly.entity_id
_entity_poly.type
_entity_poly.pdbx_seq_one_letter_code
_entity_poly.pdbx_strand_id
1 'polypeptide(L)'
;MGGWHGDLFRAVWGDDKAAFQEWLADLRAEAPARPHIFLEKLTRGRRASPPNPNATVLSVDAVGEVLSAAEFAQSRGWRFGALLTLSMALLGAGDPKRANVSLKRLLKCFAQWLRDNALPRAYIAVVERGPKIGLHVHIAAHVPASYRPMLRGWLEGWVRAECARWGVAYERKASRLNRYGKDYALSHNIVTHYLLKGSDGGAVVQTATDAPDSEPVLLRDVLAFDFCDPGVVPIKRLFVGASISARARGEWRSKWERGERDVNFLYPPDFLKFVRRWCPVATLDDAEIAPVREAVLSLTEWQTRVKPLGDALPPETLGWQTVVERNVEIAGAALCRVHVQFALAGAMRDPQDRRRARAELRRSVEAAHVVVNENAEQIASLVEELELPLGRLVVRRLAAAEAAVRVLGASLGAAFDRPAWAAQTELHSLGI
;
A
#
# COMPACT_ATOMS: atom_id res chain seq x y z
N MET A 1 21.98 -9.94 17.97
CA MET A 1 20.71 -10.43 17.42
C MET A 1 19.94 -11.10 18.55
N GLY A 2 18.77 -10.59 18.93
CA GLY A 2 17.96 -11.19 20.00
C GLY A 2 16.50 -10.78 19.86
N GLY A 3 15.61 -11.76 19.80
CA GLY A 3 14.16 -11.59 19.74
C GLY A 3 13.47 -12.81 19.11
N TRP A 4 12.27 -13.15 19.62
CA TRP A 4 11.51 -14.38 19.36
C TRP A 4 11.32 -14.77 17.87
N HIS A 5 11.35 -13.81 16.95
CA HIS A 5 11.33 -14.12 15.50
C HIS A 5 12.71 -14.49 14.95
N GLY A 6 13.80 -13.96 15.49
CA GLY A 6 15.17 -14.42 15.20
C GLY A 6 15.40 -15.85 15.68
N ASP A 7 14.77 -16.23 16.79
CA ASP A 7 14.83 -17.60 17.32
C ASP A 7 13.95 -18.56 16.48
N LEU A 8 12.77 -18.12 16.01
CA LEU A 8 11.95 -18.87 15.04
C LEU A 8 12.65 -18.98 13.67
N PHE A 9 13.40 -17.95 13.25
CA PHE A 9 14.18 -17.94 12.01
C PHE A 9 15.31 -18.98 12.03
N ARG A 10 16.09 -19.04 13.13
CA ARG A 10 17.11 -20.08 13.32
C ARG A 10 16.50 -21.47 13.44
N ALA A 11 15.32 -21.60 14.03
CA ALA A 11 14.67 -22.89 14.22
C ALA A 11 14.19 -23.54 12.91
N VAL A 12 13.84 -22.75 11.89
CA VAL A 12 13.28 -23.27 10.62
C VAL A 12 14.33 -23.34 9.50
N TRP A 13 15.26 -22.38 9.41
CA TRP A 13 16.24 -22.31 8.30
C TRP A 13 17.70 -22.17 8.76
N GLY A 14 17.98 -22.21 10.07
CA GLY A 14 19.33 -22.00 10.61
C GLY A 14 19.89 -20.61 10.27
N ASP A 15 21.21 -20.53 10.09
CA ASP A 15 21.90 -19.33 9.57
C ASP A 15 22.06 -19.37 8.03
N ASP A 16 21.35 -20.28 7.35
CA ASP A 16 21.47 -20.49 5.91
C ASP A 16 20.72 -19.41 5.11
N LYS A 17 21.44 -18.31 4.91
CA LYS A 17 21.00 -17.18 4.11
C LYS A 17 20.73 -17.56 2.65
N ALA A 18 21.35 -18.61 2.12
CA ALA A 18 21.18 -19.04 0.73
C ALA A 18 19.83 -19.74 0.54
N ALA A 19 19.49 -20.70 1.40
CA ALA A 19 18.19 -21.40 1.37
C ALA A 19 17.00 -20.43 1.52
N PHE A 20 17.15 -19.35 2.29
CA PHE A 20 16.13 -18.31 2.41
C PHE A 20 16.01 -17.44 1.14
N GLN A 21 17.12 -17.14 0.46
CA GLN A 21 17.08 -16.40 -0.80
C GLN A 21 16.48 -17.25 -1.93
N GLU A 22 16.73 -18.56 -1.92
CA GLU A 22 16.12 -19.53 -2.83
C GLU A 22 14.60 -19.61 -2.62
N TRP A 23 14.13 -19.77 -1.38
CA TRP A 23 12.70 -19.70 -1.05
C TRP A 23 12.02 -18.38 -1.47
N LEU A 24 12.71 -17.25 -1.29
CA LEU A 24 12.22 -15.95 -1.77
C LEU A 24 12.16 -15.85 -3.29
N ALA A 25 13.11 -16.48 -3.99
CA ALA A 25 13.13 -16.54 -5.44
C ALA A 25 11.97 -17.42 -5.96
N ASP A 26 11.70 -18.55 -5.32
CA ASP A 26 10.55 -19.42 -5.62
C ASP A 26 9.22 -18.68 -5.42
N LEU A 27 9.06 -17.99 -4.28
CA LEU A 27 7.86 -17.20 -3.98
C LEU A 27 7.65 -16.04 -4.97
N ARG A 28 8.73 -15.50 -5.53
CA ARG A 28 8.70 -14.47 -6.58
C ARG A 28 8.41 -15.06 -7.96
N ALA A 29 8.88 -16.27 -8.23
CA ALA A 29 8.58 -17.02 -9.45
C ALA A 29 7.13 -17.53 -9.49
N GLU A 30 6.53 -17.80 -8.34
CA GLU A 30 5.11 -18.17 -8.20
C GLU A 30 4.16 -16.96 -8.21
N ALA A 31 4.64 -15.74 -7.95
CA ALA A 31 3.78 -14.55 -7.88
C ALA A 31 3.01 -14.23 -9.18
N PRO A 32 3.57 -14.46 -10.40
CA PRO A 32 2.82 -14.42 -11.65
C PRO A 32 1.77 -15.53 -11.81
N ALA A 33 1.87 -16.64 -11.06
CA ALA A 33 1.02 -17.83 -11.21
C ALA A 33 -0.31 -17.75 -10.44
N ARG A 34 -0.44 -16.82 -9.47
CA ARG A 34 -1.70 -16.63 -8.70
C ARG A 34 -2.24 -15.19 -8.76
N PRO A 35 -2.49 -14.63 -9.96
CA PRO A 35 -2.99 -13.25 -10.11
C PRO A 35 -4.36 -13.04 -9.44
N HIS A 36 -5.05 -14.13 -9.12
CA HIS A 36 -6.40 -14.18 -8.57
C HIS A 36 -6.47 -14.02 -7.04
N ILE A 37 -5.34 -13.84 -6.34
CA ILE A 37 -5.28 -13.52 -4.90
C ILE A 37 -4.42 -12.28 -4.61
N PHE A 38 -4.66 -11.63 -3.47
CA PHE A 38 -3.73 -10.64 -2.94
C PHE A 38 -2.60 -11.36 -2.20
N LEU A 39 -1.45 -11.54 -2.86
CA LEU A 39 -0.22 -12.09 -2.27
C LEU A 39 0.31 -11.20 -1.14
N GLU A 40 0.19 -9.89 -1.31
CA GLU A 40 0.52 -8.92 -0.29
C GLU A 40 -0.72 -8.16 0.17
N LYS A 41 -0.75 -7.84 1.47
CA LYS A 41 -1.87 -7.19 2.13
C LYS A 41 -1.50 -5.79 2.59
N LEU A 42 -2.50 -4.91 2.62
CA LEU A 42 -2.41 -3.60 3.25
C LEU A 42 -2.18 -3.80 4.75
N THR A 43 -0.92 -3.66 5.16
CA THR A 43 -0.53 -3.76 6.57
C THR A 43 -0.80 -2.43 7.29
N ARG A 44 -1.16 -2.49 8.57
CA ARG A 44 -1.29 -1.29 9.42
C ARG A 44 -0.01 -0.93 10.18
N GLY A 45 1.12 -1.54 9.83
CA GLY A 45 2.36 -1.45 10.61
C GLY A 45 2.20 -1.95 12.06
N ARG A 46 1.15 -2.73 12.35
CA ARG A 46 0.99 -3.43 13.62
C ARG A 46 1.35 -4.89 13.36
N ARG A 47 2.20 -5.46 14.22
CA ARG A 47 2.41 -6.91 14.24
C ARG A 47 1.06 -7.60 14.36
N ALA A 48 0.80 -8.57 13.47
CA ALA A 48 -0.31 -9.49 13.65
C ALA A 48 -0.15 -10.09 15.05
N SER A 49 -1.09 -9.79 15.94
CA SER A 49 -1.18 -10.55 17.19
C SER A 49 -1.55 -11.98 16.79
N PRO A 50 -1.01 -13.01 17.47
CA PRO A 50 -1.42 -14.38 17.20
C PRO A 50 -2.95 -14.46 17.27
N PRO A 51 -3.61 -15.20 16.37
CA PRO A 51 -5.07 -15.25 16.34
C PRO A 51 -5.58 -15.73 17.70
N ASN A 52 -6.41 -14.92 18.35
CA ASN A 52 -7.13 -15.37 19.52
C ASN A 52 -8.16 -16.41 19.06
N PRO A 53 -8.08 -17.68 19.53
CA PRO A 53 -9.02 -18.72 19.09
C PRO A 53 -10.47 -18.43 19.49
N ASN A 54 -10.68 -17.54 20.46
CA ASN A 54 -12.00 -17.09 20.90
C ASN A 54 -12.47 -15.81 20.20
N ALA A 55 -11.70 -15.28 19.24
CA ALA A 55 -12.07 -14.08 18.51
C ALA A 55 -13.40 -14.27 17.78
N THR A 56 -14.28 -13.28 17.87
CA THR A 56 -15.57 -13.32 17.17
C THR A 56 -15.37 -12.84 15.74
N VAL A 57 -14.80 -13.65 14.87
CA VAL A 57 -14.49 -13.29 13.47
C VAL A 57 -15.75 -13.14 12.59
N LEU A 58 -15.63 -12.44 11.46
CA LEU A 58 -16.67 -12.46 10.41
C LEU A 58 -16.57 -13.79 9.64
N SER A 59 -17.68 -14.52 9.54
CA SER A 59 -17.80 -15.71 8.68
C SER A 59 -17.76 -15.34 7.20
N VAL A 60 -17.59 -16.34 6.33
CA VAL A 60 -17.67 -16.20 4.86
C VAL A 60 -18.97 -15.51 4.45
N ASP A 61 -20.12 -15.92 5.00
CA ASP A 61 -21.42 -15.31 4.71
C ASP A 61 -21.49 -13.84 5.14
N ALA A 62 -20.95 -13.51 6.32
CA ALA A 62 -20.92 -12.14 6.81
C ALA A 62 -20.02 -11.25 5.93
N VAL A 63 -18.90 -11.77 5.45
CA VAL A 63 -18.06 -11.08 4.47
C VAL A 63 -18.78 -10.91 3.14
N GLY A 64 -19.46 -11.95 2.66
CA GLY A 64 -20.29 -11.91 1.46
C GLY A 64 -21.39 -10.85 1.55
N GLU A 65 -22.05 -10.72 2.69
CA GLU A 65 -23.06 -9.68 2.92
C GLU A 65 -22.45 -8.27 2.88
N VAL A 66 -21.26 -8.07 3.45
CA VAL A 66 -20.56 -6.78 3.40
C VAL A 66 -20.16 -6.42 1.97
N LEU A 67 -19.54 -7.36 1.24
CA LEU A 67 -19.13 -7.14 -0.15
C LEU A 67 -20.34 -6.88 -1.05
N SER A 68 -21.42 -7.64 -0.89
CA SER A 68 -22.64 -7.48 -1.68
C SER A 68 -23.37 -6.18 -1.39
N ALA A 69 -23.45 -5.78 -0.12
CA ALA A 69 -24.03 -4.49 0.26
C ALA A 69 -23.18 -3.31 -0.27
N ALA A 70 -21.86 -3.42 -0.23
CA ALA A 70 -20.95 -2.41 -0.75
C ALA A 70 -21.05 -2.27 -2.28
N GLU A 71 -20.99 -3.38 -3.02
CA GLU A 71 -21.10 -3.38 -4.48
C GLU A 71 -22.47 -2.86 -4.94
N PHE A 72 -23.57 -3.23 -4.25
CA PHE A 72 -24.88 -2.65 -4.53
C PHE A 72 -24.94 -1.15 -4.23
N ALA A 73 -24.32 -0.70 -3.14
CA ALA A 73 -24.22 0.73 -2.85
C ALA A 73 -23.47 1.45 -3.99
N GLN A 74 -22.36 0.88 -4.46
CA GLN A 74 -21.59 1.41 -5.58
C GLN A 74 -22.41 1.47 -6.88
N SER A 75 -23.19 0.43 -7.20
CA SER A 75 -24.04 0.41 -8.41
C SER A 75 -25.16 1.44 -8.37
N ARG A 76 -25.55 1.92 -7.18
CA ARG A 76 -26.51 3.02 -6.99
C ARG A 76 -25.86 4.40 -6.86
N GLY A 77 -24.53 4.49 -7.00
CA GLY A 77 -23.77 5.73 -6.78
C GLY A 77 -23.60 6.11 -5.30
N TRP A 78 -24.04 5.27 -4.37
CA TRP A 78 -23.99 5.50 -2.92
C TRP A 78 -22.64 5.07 -2.31
N ARG A 79 -21.55 5.59 -2.86
CA ARG A 79 -20.19 5.26 -2.43
C ARG A 79 -19.94 5.67 -0.97
N PHE A 80 -19.21 4.84 -0.23
CA PHE A 80 -18.88 5.10 1.18
C PHE A 80 -17.76 6.15 1.29
N GLY A 81 -18.15 7.40 1.54
CA GLY A 81 -17.24 8.53 1.73
C GLY A 81 -16.94 8.87 3.21
N ALA A 82 -17.68 8.28 4.15
CA ALA A 82 -17.52 8.52 5.57
C ALA A 82 -17.24 7.22 6.34
N LEU A 83 -16.20 7.25 7.18
CA LEU A 83 -15.92 6.18 8.14
C LEU A 83 -15.94 6.76 9.55
N LEU A 84 -16.96 6.39 10.31
CA LEU A 84 -17.14 6.73 11.71
C LEU A 84 -16.52 5.63 12.56
N THR A 85 -15.91 6.00 13.68
CA THR A 85 -15.46 5.07 14.72
C THR A 85 -15.92 5.60 16.06
N LEU A 86 -16.58 4.76 16.87
CA LEU A 86 -17.00 5.12 18.22
C LEU A 86 -16.51 4.08 19.22
N SER A 87 -15.89 4.52 20.31
CA SER A 87 -15.48 3.66 21.43
C SER A 87 -16.62 3.57 22.45
N MET A 88 -17.21 2.39 22.60
CA MET A 88 -18.28 2.17 23.58
C MET A 88 -17.77 2.30 25.02
N ALA A 89 -16.51 1.93 25.25
CA ALA A 89 -15.86 2.09 26.55
C ALA A 89 -15.79 3.57 26.97
N LEU A 90 -15.33 4.46 26.09
CA LEU A 90 -15.24 5.90 26.37
C LEU A 90 -16.62 6.59 26.44
N LEU A 91 -17.68 5.94 25.95
CA LEU A 91 -19.06 6.40 26.11
C LEU A 91 -19.67 6.01 27.46
N GLY A 92 -18.96 5.26 28.32
CA GLY A 92 -19.52 4.70 29.55
C GLY A 92 -20.37 3.44 29.34
N ALA A 93 -20.38 2.91 28.11
CA ALA A 93 -21.10 1.72 27.68
C ALA A 93 -20.12 0.55 27.44
N GLY A 94 -19.16 0.34 28.35
CA GLY A 94 -18.09 -0.64 28.20
C GLY A 94 -18.53 -2.10 28.33
N ASP A 95 -19.61 -2.38 29.07
CA ASP A 95 -20.17 -3.72 29.18
C ASP A 95 -21.10 -4.08 28.00
N PRO A 96 -21.29 -5.37 27.71
CA PRO A 96 -22.04 -5.82 26.52
C PRO A 96 -23.49 -5.33 26.48
N LYS A 97 -24.17 -5.27 27.63
CA LYS A 97 -25.58 -4.92 27.71
C LYS A 97 -25.75 -3.43 27.38
N ARG A 98 -24.98 -2.56 28.03
CA ARG A 98 -25.01 -1.11 27.75
C ARG A 98 -24.57 -0.81 26.32
N ALA A 99 -23.48 -1.43 25.86
CA ALA A 99 -22.99 -1.28 24.49
C ALA A 99 -24.07 -1.63 23.45
N ASN A 100 -24.82 -2.71 23.67
CA ASN A 100 -25.90 -3.10 22.76
C ASN A 100 -27.02 -2.05 22.72
N VAL A 101 -27.44 -1.46 23.86
CA VAL A 101 -28.49 -0.43 23.82
C VAL A 101 -27.98 0.88 23.20
N SER A 102 -26.74 1.28 23.51
CA SER A 102 -26.10 2.45 22.90
C SER A 102 -25.94 2.28 21.39
N LEU A 103 -25.50 1.10 20.92
CA LEU A 103 -25.36 0.80 19.50
C LEU A 103 -26.70 0.79 18.77
N LYS A 104 -27.74 0.14 19.33
CA LYS A 104 -29.08 0.16 18.74
C LYS A 104 -29.63 1.58 18.63
N ARG A 105 -29.42 2.41 19.66
CA ARG A 105 -29.82 3.82 19.63
C ARG A 105 -29.02 4.61 18.61
N LEU A 106 -27.70 4.42 18.55
CA LEU A 106 -26.82 5.05 17.57
C LEU A 106 -27.32 4.78 16.16
N LEU A 107 -27.52 3.51 15.80
CA LEU A 107 -27.94 3.11 14.46
C LEU A 107 -29.35 3.62 14.12
N LYS A 108 -30.27 3.66 15.10
CA LYS A 108 -31.60 4.25 14.93
C LYS A 108 -31.52 5.75 14.66
N CYS A 109 -30.79 6.49 15.50
CA CYS A 109 -30.61 7.93 15.35
C CYS A 109 -29.84 8.28 14.07
N PHE A 110 -28.85 7.48 13.70
CA PHE A 110 -28.09 7.67 12.47
C PHE A 110 -28.96 7.43 11.23
N ALA A 111 -29.77 6.37 11.24
CA ALA A 111 -30.73 6.13 10.17
C ALA A 111 -31.79 7.24 10.06
N GLN A 112 -32.21 7.82 11.20
CA GLN A 112 -33.09 8.99 11.20
C GLN A 112 -32.39 10.22 10.62
N TRP A 113 -31.17 10.52 11.06
CA TRP A 113 -30.38 11.64 10.54
C TRP A 113 -30.18 11.54 9.02
N LEU A 114 -29.89 10.34 8.50
CA LEU A 114 -29.81 10.13 7.05
C LEU A 114 -31.14 10.47 6.35
N ARG A 115 -32.27 10.04 6.90
CA ARG A 115 -33.60 10.37 6.34
C ARG A 115 -33.90 11.87 6.39
N ASP A 116 -33.63 12.52 7.51
CA ASP A 116 -33.89 13.96 7.70
C ASP A 116 -33.07 14.81 6.71
N ASN A 117 -31.95 14.27 6.22
CA ASN A 117 -31.08 14.91 5.24
C ASN A 117 -31.31 14.39 3.80
N ALA A 118 -32.41 13.65 3.56
CA ALA A 118 -32.74 13.04 2.27
C ALA A 118 -31.63 12.12 1.70
N LEU A 119 -30.85 11.49 2.58
CA LEU A 119 -29.80 10.54 2.21
C LEU A 119 -30.29 9.08 2.33
N PRO A 120 -29.82 8.16 1.47
CA PRO A 120 -30.14 6.75 1.60
C PRO A 120 -29.57 6.18 2.91
N ARG A 121 -30.25 5.18 3.47
CA ARG A 121 -29.77 4.43 4.64
C ARG A 121 -28.73 3.39 4.20
N ALA A 122 -27.68 3.85 3.51
CA ALA A 122 -26.61 3.05 2.95
C ALA A 122 -25.37 3.13 3.87
N TYR A 123 -25.28 2.20 4.80
CA TYR A 123 -24.15 2.07 5.71
C TYR A 123 -23.88 0.61 6.09
N ILE A 124 -22.65 0.33 6.52
CA ILE A 124 -22.22 -0.96 7.08
C ILE A 124 -21.54 -0.66 8.41
N ALA A 125 -21.97 -1.32 9.48
CA ALA A 125 -21.38 -1.20 10.80
C ALA A 125 -20.80 -2.53 11.26
N VAL A 126 -19.53 -2.51 11.69
CA VAL A 126 -18.82 -3.67 12.25
C VAL A 126 -18.35 -3.34 13.66
N VAL A 127 -18.69 -4.20 14.62
CA VAL A 127 -18.29 -4.11 16.02
C VAL A 127 -17.01 -4.91 16.24
N GLU A 128 -16.07 -4.32 16.97
CA GLU A 128 -14.78 -4.93 17.31
C GLU A 128 -14.49 -4.67 18.80
N ARG A 129 -13.66 -5.50 19.41
CA ARG A 129 -13.12 -5.34 20.76
C ARG A 129 -11.59 -5.38 20.71
N GLY A 130 -11.00 -4.28 20.23
CA GLY A 130 -9.55 -4.16 20.13
C GLY A 130 -8.89 -3.92 21.49
N PRO A 131 -7.62 -4.35 21.68
CA PRO A 131 -6.94 -4.30 22.97
C PRO A 131 -6.74 -2.88 23.53
N LYS A 132 -6.64 -1.86 22.65
CA LYS A 132 -6.42 -0.46 23.06
C LYS A 132 -7.71 0.35 23.26
N ILE A 133 -8.73 0.07 22.45
CA ILE A 133 -9.94 0.90 22.37
C ILE A 133 -11.09 0.25 23.16
N GLY A 134 -10.96 -1.04 23.49
CA GLY A 134 -12.03 -1.85 24.01
C GLY A 134 -13.10 -2.10 22.94
N LEU A 135 -14.34 -2.28 23.39
CA LEU A 135 -15.48 -2.46 22.51
C LEU A 135 -15.76 -1.17 21.73
N HIS A 136 -15.82 -1.26 20.41
CA HIS A 136 -16.02 -0.12 19.50
C HIS A 136 -16.74 -0.55 18.24
N VAL A 137 -17.26 0.43 17.50
CA VAL A 137 -17.92 0.20 16.20
C VAL A 137 -17.27 1.06 15.12
N HIS A 138 -17.06 0.46 13.97
CA HIS A 138 -16.72 1.15 12.72
C HIS A 138 -17.98 1.22 11.84
N ILE A 139 -18.33 2.40 11.34
CA ILE A 139 -19.49 2.59 10.45
C ILE A 139 -19.00 3.24 9.16
N ALA A 140 -19.02 2.48 8.07
CA ALA A 140 -18.85 3.01 6.72
C ALA A 140 -20.21 3.47 6.20
N ALA A 141 -20.32 4.69 5.70
CA ALA A 141 -21.59 5.23 5.24
C ALA A 141 -21.44 6.08 3.98
N HIS A 142 -22.48 6.08 3.16
CA HIS A 142 -22.65 7.06 2.09
C HIS A 142 -23.09 8.39 2.69
N VAL A 143 -22.16 9.34 2.76
CA VAL A 143 -22.44 10.71 3.17
C VAL A 143 -21.60 11.63 2.25
N PRO A 144 -22.26 12.37 1.34
CA PRO A 144 -21.56 13.27 0.43
C PRO A 144 -20.70 14.28 1.17
N ALA A 145 -19.61 14.73 0.54
CA ALA A 145 -18.66 15.67 1.15
C ALA A 145 -19.31 16.91 1.78
N SER A 146 -20.35 17.46 1.14
CA SER A 146 -21.12 18.62 1.61
C SER A 146 -21.82 18.42 2.95
N TYR A 147 -22.24 17.19 3.28
CA TYR A 147 -22.95 16.87 4.53
C TYR A 147 -22.01 16.52 5.70
N ARG A 148 -20.71 16.36 5.45
CA ARG A 148 -19.75 15.90 6.48
C ARG A 148 -19.59 16.88 7.65
N PRO A 149 -19.61 18.21 7.48
CA PRO A 149 -19.61 19.14 8.61
C PRO A 149 -20.84 18.96 9.50
N MET A 150 -22.03 18.82 8.90
CA MET A 150 -23.28 18.56 9.63
C MET A 150 -23.24 17.21 10.36
N LEU A 151 -22.76 16.15 9.70
CA LEU A 151 -22.59 14.84 10.32
C LEU A 151 -21.66 14.91 11.53
N ARG A 152 -20.57 15.67 11.43
CA ARG A 152 -19.61 15.85 12.54
C ARG A 152 -20.28 16.51 13.74
N GLY A 153 -21.03 17.59 13.52
CA GLY A 153 -21.78 18.28 14.57
C GLY A 153 -22.83 17.36 15.22
N TRP A 154 -23.60 16.64 14.39
CA TRP A 154 -24.58 15.67 14.87
C TRP A 154 -23.93 14.55 15.70
N LEU A 155 -22.83 13.96 15.21
CA LEU A 155 -22.11 12.89 15.89
C LEU A 155 -21.56 13.35 17.25
N GLU A 156 -20.97 14.55 17.29
CA GLU A 156 -20.48 15.13 18.55
C GLU A 156 -21.61 15.38 19.54
N GLY A 157 -22.73 15.94 19.09
CA GLY A 157 -23.92 16.13 19.92
C GLY A 157 -24.48 14.82 20.46
N TRP A 158 -24.59 13.79 19.60
CA TRP A 158 -25.03 12.46 19.99
C TRP A 158 -24.10 11.83 21.04
N VAL A 159 -22.78 11.90 20.82
CA VAL A 159 -21.76 11.37 21.74
C VAL A 159 -21.83 12.05 23.10
N ARG A 160 -21.97 13.37 23.15
CA ARG A 160 -22.15 14.12 24.42
C ARG A 160 -23.39 13.67 25.17
N ALA A 161 -24.52 13.53 24.47
CA ALA A 161 -25.76 13.04 25.07
C ALA A 161 -25.64 11.58 25.56
N GLU A 162 -24.88 10.75 24.84
CA GLU A 162 -24.59 9.37 25.22
C GLU A 162 -23.75 9.30 26.50
N CYS A 163 -22.64 10.04 26.56
CA CYS A 163 -21.79 10.16 27.74
C CYS A 163 -22.59 10.65 28.97
N ALA A 164 -23.39 11.71 28.79
CA ALA A 164 -24.23 12.24 29.85
C ALA A 164 -25.24 11.21 30.38
N ARG A 165 -25.87 10.42 29.51
CA ARG A 165 -26.79 9.35 29.93
C ARG A 165 -26.09 8.31 30.82
N TRP A 166 -24.85 7.97 30.52
CA TRP A 166 -24.08 6.99 31.30
C TRP A 166 -23.30 7.60 32.46
N GLY A 167 -23.46 8.91 32.72
CA GLY A 167 -22.80 9.59 33.83
C GLY A 167 -21.29 9.70 33.68
N VAL A 168 -20.77 9.71 32.45
CA VAL A 168 -19.33 9.86 32.16
C VAL A 168 -19.03 11.19 31.49
N ALA A 169 -17.83 11.72 31.73
CA ALA A 169 -17.36 12.92 31.06
C ALA A 169 -17.19 12.68 29.54
N TYR A 170 -17.52 13.70 28.74
CA TYR A 170 -17.28 13.64 27.30
C TYR A 170 -15.79 13.68 26.99
N GLU A 171 -15.33 12.71 26.18
CA GLU A 171 -13.98 12.69 25.64
C GLU A 171 -14.01 12.79 24.12
N ARG A 172 -13.26 13.74 23.55
CA ARG A 172 -13.21 13.94 22.09
C ARG A 172 -12.77 12.68 21.33
N LYS A 173 -11.91 11.85 21.93
CA LYS A 173 -11.45 10.57 21.36
C LYS A 173 -12.50 9.45 21.40
N ALA A 174 -13.65 9.64 22.06
CA ALA A 174 -14.75 8.67 22.06
C ALA A 174 -15.35 8.47 20.66
N SER A 175 -15.18 9.45 19.76
CA SER A 175 -15.55 9.31 18.36
C SER A 175 -14.49 9.86 17.41
N ARG A 176 -14.47 9.31 16.20
CA ARG A 176 -13.62 9.78 15.10
C ARG A 176 -14.38 9.66 13.79
N LEU A 177 -14.41 10.76 13.05
CA LEU A 177 -14.87 10.79 11.67
C LEU A 177 -13.64 10.97 10.76
N ASN A 178 -13.26 9.90 10.07
CA ASN A 178 -12.14 9.94 9.13
C ASN A 178 -12.48 10.80 7.91
N ARG A 179 -11.51 11.62 7.49
CA ARG A 179 -11.61 12.45 6.29
C ARG A 179 -11.06 11.65 5.12
N TYR A 180 -11.91 11.14 4.25
CA TYR A 180 -11.50 10.77 2.89
C TYR A 180 -11.73 11.98 2.01
N GLY A 181 -10.65 12.67 1.62
CA GLY A 181 -10.71 14.04 1.09
C GLY A 181 -11.62 14.23 -0.12
N LYS A 182 -11.95 13.16 -0.87
CA LYS A 182 -12.77 13.20 -2.08
C LYS A 182 -13.62 11.92 -2.20
N ASP A 183 -14.83 12.02 -2.75
CA ASP A 183 -15.75 10.88 -2.99
C ASP A 183 -15.29 10.03 -4.20
N TYR A 184 -14.13 9.38 -4.07
CA TYR A 184 -13.61 8.50 -5.11
C TYR A 184 -14.00 7.04 -4.89
N ALA A 185 -14.16 6.31 -6.00
CA ALA A 185 -14.37 4.86 -5.99
C ALA A 185 -13.31 4.11 -5.16
N LEU A 186 -12.07 4.59 -5.18
CA LEU A 186 -10.99 4.03 -4.38
C LEU A 186 -11.27 4.08 -2.86
N SER A 187 -11.81 5.20 -2.35
CA SER A 187 -12.09 5.34 -0.91
C SER A 187 -13.19 4.38 -0.45
N HIS A 188 -14.19 4.12 -1.29
CA HIS A 188 -15.24 3.15 -1.01
C HIS A 188 -14.69 1.75 -0.79
N ASN A 189 -13.81 1.27 -1.69
CA ASN A 189 -13.21 -0.05 -1.56
C ASN A 189 -12.27 -0.15 -0.36
N ILE A 190 -11.41 0.86 -0.13
CA ILE A 190 -10.51 0.90 1.04
C ILE A 190 -11.31 0.80 2.34
N VAL A 191 -12.38 1.59 2.48
CA VAL A 191 -13.21 1.59 3.69
C VAL A 191 -13.95 0.27 3.86
N THR A 192 -14.49 -0.30 2.77
CA THR A 192 -15.18 -1.60 2.81
C THR A 192 -14.23 -2.70 3.28
N HIS A 193 -13.05 -2.82 2.67
CA HIS A 193 -12.05 -3.81 3.09
C HIS A 193 -11.51 -3.56 4.50
N TYR A 194 -11.45 -2.30 4.92
CA TYR A 194 -11.07 -1.98 6.29
C TYR A 194 -12.03 -2.59 7.33
N LEU A 195 -13.32 -2.72 7.01
CA LEU A 195 -14.30 -3.38 7.88
C LEU A 195 -14.13 -4.91 7.92
N LEU A 196 -13.44 -5.48 6.94
CA LEU A 196 -13.27 -6.93 6.75
C LEU A 196 -11.99 -7.50 7.39
N LYS A 197 -11.13 -6.65 7.95
CA LYS A 197 -9.86 -7.05 8.58
C LYS A 197 -10.01 -8.07 9.72
N GLY A 198 -11.18 -8.19 10.34
CA GLY A 198 -11.45 -9.19 11.39
C GLY A 198 -12.28 -10.39 10.89
N SER A 199 -12.02 -10.84 9.67
CA SER A 199 -12.66 -12.02 9.05
C SER A 199 -11.95 -13.31 9.40
N ASP A 200 -12.64 -14.44 9.22
CA ASP A 200 -12.04 -15.76 9.38
C ASP A 200 -11.04 -16.03 8.25
N GLY A 201 -9.77 -15.75 8.51
CA GLY A 201 -8.74 -15.87 7.50
C GLY A 201 -8.47 -17.30 7.01
N GLY A 202 -8.87 -18.32 7.78
CA GLY A 202 -8.70 -19.73 7.43
C GLY A 202 -9.87 -20.32 6.65
N ALA A 203 -10.97 -19.59 6.49
CA ALA A 203 -12.13 -20.11 5.80
C ALA A 203 -11.86 -20.29 4.31
N VAL A 204 -12.20 -21.47 3.78
CA VAL A 204 -12.10 -21.78 2.35
C VAL A 204 -13.26 -21.12 1.60
N VAL A 205 -12.97 -20.36 0.55
CA VAL A 205 -13.97 -19.66 -0.28
C VAL A 205 -14.10 -20.23 -1.69
N GLN A 206 -13.11 -21.02 -2.10
CA GLN A 206 -13.11 -21.85 -3.30
C GLN A 206 -12.30 -23.10 -2.99
N THR A 207 -12.84 -24.26 -3.33
CA THR A 207 -12.15 -25.53 -3.10
C THR A 207 -10.98 -25.69 -4.09
N ALA A 208 -10.03 -26.54 -3.75
CA ALA A 208 -8.91 -26.89 -4.62
C ALA A 208 -9.39 -27.40 -6.00
N THR A 209 -10.43 -28.25 -6.04
CA THR A 209 -10.93 -28.84 -7.29
C THR A 209 -11.53 -27.81 -8.25
N ASP A 210 -12.01 -26.68 -7.72
CA ASP A 210 -12.62 -25.62 -8.50
C ASP A 210 -11.64 -24.47 -8.78
N ALA A 211 -10.46 -24.46 -8.16
CA ALA A 211 -9.48 -23.39 -8.27
C ALA A 211 -8.61 -23.55 -9.52
N PRO A 212 -8.23 -22.46 -10.22
CA PRO A 212 -7.44 -22.54 -11.45
C PRO A 212 -6.08 -23.23 -11.29
N ASP A 213 -5.50 -23.16 -10.08
CA ASP A 213 -4.19 -23.70 -9.73
C ASP A 213 -4.27 -24.99 -8.91
N SER A 214 -5.47 -25.57 -8.74
CA SER A 214 -5.72 -26.74 -7.88
C SER A 214 -5.39 -26.54 -6.39
N GLU A 215 -5.25 -25.29 -5.94
CA GLU A 215 -5.03 -24.94 -4.53
C GLU A 215 -6.28 -24.26 -3.94
N PRO A 216 -6.65 -24.52 -2.67
CA PRO A 216 -7.79 -23.86 -2.07
C PRO A 216 -7.55 -22.35 -1.98
N VAL A 217 -8.57 -21.56 -2.31
CA VAL A 217 -8.56 -20.11 -2.09
C VAL A 217 -9.15 -19.82 -0.72
N LEU A 218 -8.38 -19.17 0.15
CA LEU A 218 -8.84 -18.79 1.49
C LEU A 218 -9.44 -17.39 1.47
N LEU A 219 -10.33 -17.13 2.42
CA LEU A 219 -10.98 -15.83 2.58
C LEU A 219 -9.95 -14.71 2.80
N ARG A 220 -8.88 -14.99 3.55
CA ARG A 220 -7.80 -14.01 3.71
C ARG A 220 -7.20 -13.63 2.36
N ASP A 221 -7.09 -14.56 1.40
CA ASP A 221 -6.35 -14.38 0.15
C ASP A 221 -7.07 -13.39 -0.78
N VAL A 222 -8.40 -13.36 -0.73
CA VAL A 222 -9.24 -12.44 -1.54
C VAL A 222 -9.50 -11.08 -0.91
N LEU A 223 -9.01 -10.83 0.31
CA LEU A 223 -9.16 -9.56 1.01
C LEU A 223 -7.88 -8.72 0.98
N ALA A 224 -8.03 -7.41 0.82
CA ALA A 224 -6.89 -6.50 0.66
C ALA A 224 -6.17 -6.15 1.98
N PHE A 225 -6.81 -6.27 3.15
CA PHE A 225 -6.18 -5.99 4.44
C PHE A 225 -5.77 -7.28 5.15
N ASP A 226 -4.68 -7.20 5.90
CA ASP A 226 -4.28 -8.29 6.80
C ASP A 226 -5.34 -8.55 7.86
N PHE A 227 -5.34 -9.80 8.34
CA PHE A 227 -6.08 -10.17 9.52
C PHE A 227 -5.66 -9.28 10.71
N CYS A 228 -6.65 -8.71 11.37
CA CYS A 228 -6.57 -8.02 12.63
C CYS A 228 -7.53 -8.70 13.59
N ASP A 229 -6.98 -9.31 14.64
CA ASP A 229 -7.78 -9.89 15.72
C ASP A 229 -8.79 -8.85 16.24
N PRO A 230 -10.09 -9.11 16.04
CA PRO A 230 -11.11 -8.18 16.45
C PRO A 230 -11.52 -8.38 17.93
N GLY A 231 -10.90 -9.32 18.65
CA GLY A 231 -11.24 -9.70 20.01
C GLY A 231 -12.58 -10.43 20.14
N VAL A 232 -12.96 -10.70 21.38
CA VAL A 232 -14.25 -11.33 21.73
C VAL A 232 -15.34 -10.25 21.72
N VAL A 233 -16.30 -10.37 20.81
CA VAL A 233 -17.40 -9.42 20.64
C VAL A 233 -18.70 -10.05 21.16
N PRO A 234 -19.17 -9.69 22.37
CA PRO A 234 -20.30 -10.34 23.05
C PRO A 234 -21.68 -9.85 22.58
N ILE A 235 -21.75 -9.20 21.41
CA ILE A 235 -22.97 -8.65 20.82
C ILE A 235 -22.95 -8.88 19.30
N LYS A 236 -24.07 -8.62 18.62
CA LYS A 236 -24.13 -8.71 17.16
C LYS A 236 -23.02 -7.86 16.52
N ARG A 237 -22.24 -8.48 15.64
CA ARG A 237 -21.03 -7.91 15.06
C ARG A 237 -21.30 -7.02 13.84
N LEU A 238 -22.18 -7.46 12.94
CA LEU A 238 -22.43 -6.83 11.64
C LEU A 238 -23.83 -6.23 11.57
N PHE A 239 -23.94 -5.01 11.07
CA PHE A 239 -25.22 -4.36 10.74
C PHE A 239 -25.13 -3.73 9.36
N VAL A 240 -26.19 -3.90 8.57
CA VAL A 240 -26.29 -3.34 7.22
C VAL A 240 -27.50 -2.42 7.16
N GLY A 241 -27.30 -1.23 6.59
CA GLY A 241 -28.33 -0.23 6.43
C GLY A 241 -29.46 -0.68 5.50
N ALA A 242 -30.68 -0.24 5.79
CA ALA A 242 -31.88 -0.73 5.12
C ALA A 242 -31.86 -0.54 3.59
N SER A 243 -31.22 0.51 3.08
CA SER A 243 -31.19 0.80 1.63
C SER A 243 -30.27 -0.14 0.84
N ILE A 244 -29.38 -0.90 1.51
CA ILE A 244 -28.41 -1.80 0.87
C ILE A 244 -28.45 -3.24 1.43
N SER A 245 -29.42 -3.51 2.30
CA SER A 245 -29.69 -4.83 2.86
C SER A 245 -30.11 -5.84 1.79
N ALA A 246 -29.96 -7.13 2.05
CA ALA A 246 -30.42 -8.20 1.15
C ALA A 246 -31.86 -7.99 0.64
N ARG A 247 -32.78 -7.55 1.52
CA ARG A 247 -34.16 -7.21 1.13
C ARG A 247 -34.25 -6.08 0.10
N ALA A 248 -33.41 -5.05 0.23
CA ALA A 248 -33.38 -3.93 -0.72
C ALA A 248 -32.68 -4.28 -2.04
N ARG A 249 -31.81 -5.29 -2.05
CA ARG A 249 -31.16 -5.79 -3.26
C ARG A 249 -32.13 -6.59 -4.13
N GLY A 250 -33.08 -7.32 -3.54
CA GLY A 250 -34.08 -8.09 -4.29
C GLY A 250 -33.43 -9.17 -5.15
N GLU A 251 -33.63 -9.11 -6.46
CA GLU A 251 -33.02 -10.03 -7.43
C GLU A 251 -31.59 -9.64 -7.83
N TRP A 252 -31.13 -8.44 -7.45
CA TRP A 252 -29.76 -8.03 -7.72
C TRP A 252 -28.78 -8.99 -7.03
N ARG A 253 -27.71 -9.36 -7.73
CA ARG A 253 -26.63 -10.22 -7.23
C ARG A 253 -25.29 -9.53 -7.38
N SER A 254 -24.46 -9.62 -6.35
CA SER A 254 -23.06 -9.18 -6.38
C SER A 254 -22.19 -10.15 -7.17
N LYS A 255 -20.95 -9.76 -7.50
CA LYS A 255 -19.95 -10.69 -8.03
C LYS A 255 -19.70 -11.85 -7.07
N TRP A 256 -19.61 -11.53 -5.77
CA TRP A 256 -19.44 -12.53 -4.73
C TRP A 256 -20.57 -13.56 -4.70
N GLU A 257 -21.83 -13.11 -4.76
CA GLU A 257 -23.03 -13.96 -4.79
C GLU A 257 -23.12 -14.79 -6.09
N ARG A 258 -22.48 -14.33 -7.19
CA ARG A 258 -22.35 -15.09 -8.45
C ARG A 258 -21.21 -16.13 -8.43
N GLY A 259 -20.47 -16.25 -7.34
CA GLY A 259 -19.36 -17.19 -7.23
C GLY A 259 -18.02 -16.67 -7.73
N GLU A 260 -17.91 -15.37 -8.08
CA GLU A 260 -16.63 -14.78 -8.46
C GLU A 260 -15.68 -14.76 -7.25
N ARG A 261 -14.43 -15.19 -7.44
CA ARG A 261 -13.40 -15.29 -6.40
C ARG A 261 -12.07 -14.69 -6.80
N ASP A 262 -11.84 -14.50 -8.09
CA ASP A 262 -10.61 -13.87 -8.57
C ASP A 262 -10.65 -12.37 -8.28
N VAL A 263 -9.63 -11.89 -7.56
CA VAL A 263 -9.53 -10.49 -7.14
C VAL A 263 -9.55 -9.50 -8.31
N ASN A 264 -9.08 -9.88 -9.50
CA ASN A 264 -9.09 -9.05 -10.71
C ASN A 264 -10.51 -8.79 -11.21
N PHE A 265 -11.42 -9.75 -11.01
CA PHE A 265 -12.81 -9.60 -11.37
C PHE A 265 -13.63 -9.05 -10.21
N LEU A 266 -13.34 -9.44 -8.96
CA LEU A 266 -14.03 -8.93 -7.78
C LEU A 266 -13.90 -7.42 -7.64
N TYR A 267 -12.71 -6.86 -7.85
CA TYR A 267 -12.42 -5.47 -7.52
C TYR A 267 -12.11 -4.58 -8.72
N PRO A 268 -12.38 -3.26 -8.64
CA PRO A 268 -12.02 -2.33 -9.71
C PRO A 268 -10.49 -2.25 -9.92
N PRO A 269 -10.02 -2.06 -11.17
CA PRO A 269 -8.59 -1.98 -11.50
C PRO A 269 -7.82 -0.94 -10.67
N ASP A 270 -8.41 0.23 -10.42
CA ASP A 270 -7.77 1.29 -9.62
C ASP A 270 -7.52 0.87 -8.17
N PHE A 271 -8.42 0.04 -7.59
CA PHE A 271 -8.23 -0.47 -6.24
C PHE A 271 -7.12 -1.52 -6.21
N LEU A 272 -7.07 -2.41 -7.20
CA LEU A 272 -5.99 -3.38 -7.34
C LEU A 272 -4.64 -2.70 -7.51
N LYS A 273 -4.56 -1.69 -8.39
CA LYS A 273 -3.37 -0.86 -8.57
C LYS A 273 -2.96 -0.17 -7.28
N PHE A 274 -3.91 0.35 -6.51
CA PHE A 274 -3.65 0.95 -5.20
C PHE A 274 -3.08 -0.06 -4.21
N VAL A 275 -3.69 -1.25 -4.07
CA VAL A 275 -3.22 -2.29 -3.15
C VAL A 275 -1.82 -2.74 -3.54
N ARG A 276 -1.59 -3.06 -4.82
CA ARG A 276 -0.27 -3.44 -5.36
C ARG A 276 0.78 -2.36 -5.11
N ARG A 277 0.44 -1.07 -5.27
CA ARG A 277 1.37 0.05 -5.00
C ARG A 277 1.72 0.21 -3.51
N TRP A 278 0.77 -0.05 -2.61
CA TRP A 278 0.96 0.10 -1.16
C TRP A 278 1.53 -1.14 -0.45
N CYS A 279 1.55 -2.26 -1.17
CA CYS A 279 2.14 -3.54 -0.81
C CYS A 279 3.50 -3.67 -1.50
N PRO A 280 4.59 -3.23 -0.87
CA PRO A 280 5.77 -2.85 -1.62
C PRO A 280 6.85 -3.94 -1.69
N VAL A 281 6.54 -5.21 -1.44
CA VAL A 281 7.54 -6.28 -1.58
C VAL A 281 7.69 -6.70 -3.06
N ALA A 282 6.81 -6.27 -3.98
CA ALA A 282 6.83 -6.75 -5.37
C ALA A 282 7.01 -5.72 -6.51
N THR A 283 7.15 -4.41 -6.30
CA THR A 283 7.28 -3.48 -7.47
C THR A 283 8.38 -2.44 -7.33
N LEU A 284 9.50 -2.85 -6.78
CA LEU A 284 10.79 -2.40 -7.30
C LEU A 284 11.41 -3.69 -7.81
N ASP A 285 10.97 -4.13 -8.98
CA ASP A 285 11.46 -5.37 -9.56
C ASP A 285 12.92 -5.18 -9.99
N ASP A 286 13.64 -6.28 -10.19
CA ASP A 286 15.01 -6.19 -10.70
C ASP A 286 15.04 -5.49 -12.07
N ALA A 287 13.93 -5.44 -12.81
CA ALA A 287 13.84 -4.77 -14.11
C ALA A 287 13.87 -3.23 -13.99
N GLU A 288 13.28 -2.64 -12.95
CA GLU A 288 13.29 -1.19 -12.71
C GLU A 288 14.68 -0.69 -12.31
N ILE A 289 15.53 -1.54 -11.73
CA ILE A 289 16.92 -1.20 -11.43
C ILE A 289 17.95 -1.77 -12.41
N ALA A 290 17.55 -2.70 -13.29
CA ALA A 290 18.45 -3.29 -14.28
C ALA A 290 19.19 -2.22 -15.10
N PRO A 291 18.55 -1.15 -15.61
CA PRO A 291 19.25 -0.09 -16.34
C PRO A 291 20.33 0.62 -15.51
N VAL A 292 20.08 0.82 -14.20
CA VAL A 292 21.09 1.44 -13.30
C VAL A 292 22.23 0.46 -13.02
N ARG A 293 21.96 -0.83 -12.87
CA ARG A 293 23.00 -1.87 -12.72
C ARG A 293 23.87 -1.96 -13.98
N GLU A 294 23.25 -1.99 -15.15
CA GLU A 294 23.94 -1.99 -16.44
C GLU A 294 24.80 -0.74 -16.62
N ALA A 295 24.29 0.43 -16.24
CA ALA A 295 25.06 1.68 -16.26
C ALA A 295 26.28 1.63 -15.32
N VAL A 296 26.12 1.09 -14.11
CA VAL A 296 27.25 0.88 -13.17
C VAL A 296 28.30 -0.05 -13.79
N LEU A 297 27.88 -1.22 -14.29
CA LEU A 297 28.78 -2.20 -14.90
C LEU A 297 29.50 -1.61 -16.12
N SER A 298 28.80 -0.84 -16.94
CA SER A 298 29.35 -0.16 -18.11
C SER A 298 30.39 0.89 -17.72
N LEU A 299 30.16 1.70 -16.68
CA LEU A 299 31.17 2.67 -16.22
C LEU A 299 32.38 1.98 -15.58
N THR A 300 32.17 0.89 -14.82
CA THR A 300 33.26 0.08 -14.26
C THR A 300 34.09 -0.58 -15.36
N GLU A 301 33.45 -1.16 -16.38
CA GLU A 301 34.14 -1.74 -17.52
C GLU A 301 35.01 -0.69 -18.22
N TRP A 302 34.49 0.52 -18.44
CA TRP A 302 35.26 1.62 -19.00
C TRP A 302 36.49 1.96 -18.15
N GLN A 303 36.32 2.09 -16.83
CA GLN A 303 37.43 2.36 -15.91
C GLN A 303 38.51 1.26 -15.96
N THR A 304 38.11 -0.01 -16.12
CA THR A 304 39.08 -1.11 -16.18
C THR A 304 39.79 -1.25 -17.53
N ARG A 305 39.12 -0.92 -18.64
CA ARG A 305 39.63 -1.16 -20.00
C ARG A 305 40.21 0.06 -20.68
N VAL A 306 39.70 1.26 -20.39
CA VAL A 306 40.04 2.49 -21.10
C VAL A 306 41.02 3.36 -20.31
N LYS A 307 40.93 3.36 -18.98
CA LYS A 307 41.92 4.05 -18.10
C LYS A 307 43.38 3.65 -18.44
N PRO A 308 43.71 2.35 -18.59
CA PRO A 308 45.09 1.97 -18.91
C PRO A 308 45.55 2.38 -20.31
N LEU A 309 44.62 2.64 -21.24
CA LEU A 309 44.95 3.09 -22.60
C LEU A 309 45.28 4.59 -22.63
N GLY A 310 44.70 5.35 -21.71
CA GLY A 310 44.98 6.76 -21.61
C GLY A 310 46.34 7.07 -20.97
N ASP A 311 46.86 6.18 -20.13
CA ASP A 311 48.25 6.24 -19.64
C ASP A 311 49.30 6.18 -20.77
N ALA A 312 48.90 5.75 -21.98
CA ALA A 312 49.74 5.72 -23.18
C ALA A 312 49.59 6.96 -24.08
N LEU A 313 48.75 7.93 -23.71
CA LEU A 313 48.48 9.12 -24.52
C LEU A 313 49.50 10.24 -24.27
N PRO A 314 49.69 11.16 -25.25
CA PRO A 314 50.56 12.32 -25.08
C PRO A 314 50.22 13.19 -23.86
N PRO A 315 51.19 13.91 -23.27
CA PRO A 315 50.96 14.78 -22.10
C PRO A 315 49.85 15.82 -22.29
N GLU A 316 49.68 16.31 -23.51
CA GLU A 316 48.65 17.30 -23.90
C GLU A 316 47.22 16.75 -23.78
N THR A 317 47.05 15.43 -23.93
CA THR A 317 45.78 14.72 -23.76
C THR A 317 45.54 14.23 -22.33
N LEU A 318 46.59 14.17 -21.51
CA LEU A 318 46.54 13.67 -20.12
C LEU A 318 45.70 14.55 -19.20
N GLY A 319 45.73 15.88 -19.42
CA GLY A 319 44.94 16.85 -18.65
C GLY A 319 43.43 16.62 -18.80
N TRP A 320 42.97 16.43 -20.03
CA TRP A 320 41.56 16.18 -20.33
C TRP A 320 41.10 14.80 -19.88
N GLN A 321 41.95 13.79 -20.05
CA GLN A 321 41.68 12.44 -19.57
C GLN A 321 41.47 12.43 -18.05
N THR A 322 42.28 13.17 -17.30
CA THR A 322 42.12 13.29 -15.83
C THR A 322 40.75 13.88 -15.46
N VAL A 323 40.27 14.86 -16.23
CA VAL A 323 38.93 15.44 -16.03
C VAL A 323 37.83 14.42 -16.36
N VAL A 324 37.93 13.71 -17.48
CA VAL A 324 36.96 12.68 -17.88
C VAL A 324 36.91 11.54 -16.86
N GLU A 325 38.06 11.03 -16.43
CA GLU A 325 38.17 9.96 -15.43
C GLU A 325 37.54 10.36 -14.10
N ARG A 326 37.86 11.56 -13.59
CA ARG A 326 37.30 12.07 -12.34
C ARG A 326 35.78 12.17 -12.44
N ASN A 327 35.25 12.71 -13.54
CA ASN A 327 33.81 12.86 -13.73
C ASN A 327 33.10 11.48 -13.83
N VAL A 328 33.71 10.51 -14.52
CA VAL A 328 33.22 9.12 -14.59
C VAL A 328 33.25 8.44 -13.22
N GLU A 329 34.30 8.64 -12.42
CA GLU A 329 34.41 8.12 -11.05
C GLU A 329 33.31 8.69 -10.14
N ILE A 330 33.04 9.99 -10.22
CA ILE A 330 31.99 10.65 -9.44
C ILE A 330 30.60 10.12 -9.85
N ALA A 331 30.33 10.01 -11.16
CA ALA A 331 29.09 9.44 -11.69
C ALA A 331 28.89 7.98 -11.26
N GLY A 332 29.92 7.15 -11.40
CA GLY A 332 29.91 5.75 -10.96
C GLY A 332 29.63 5.60 -9.48
N ALA A 333 30.28 6.40 -8.62
CA ALA A 333 30.04 6.39 -7.18
C ALA A 333 28.61 6.82 -6.80
N ALA A 334 28.00 7.73 -7.55
CA ALA A 334 26.61 8.12 -7.34
C ALA A 334 25.63 6.98 -7.71
N LEU A 335 25.84 6.30 -8.84
CA LEU A 335 25.03 5.16 -9.27
C LEU A 335 25.19 3.94 -8.35
N CYS A 336 26.41 3.66 -7.88
CA CYS A 336 26.66 2.63 -6.87
C CYS A 336 25.89 2.90 -5.58
N ARG A 337 25.80 4.17 -5.14
CA ARG A 337 24.98 4.54 -3.98
C ARG A 337 23.50 4.28 -4.22
N VAL A 338 22.96 4.60 -5.40
CA VAL A 338 21.58 4.25 -5.79
C VAL A 338 21.36 2.75 -5.70
N HIS A 339 22.27 1.95 -6.26
CA HIS A 339 22.19 0.49 -6.24
C HIS A 339 22.19 -0.07 -4.81
N VAL A 340 23.10 0.38 -3.96
CA VAL A 340 23.19 -0.05 -2.55
C VAL A 340 21.92 0.34 -1.79
N GLN A 341 21.44 1.58 -1.94
CA GLN A 341 20.23 2.02 -1.25
C GLN A 341 18.98 1.29 -1.72
N PHE A 342 18.94 0.87 -2.98
CA PHE A 342 17.85 0.04 -3.49
C PHE A 342 17.89 -1.35 -2.87
N ALA A 343 19.05 -2.00 -2.83
CA ALA A 343 19.22 -3.30 -2.19
C ALA A 343 18.84 -3.24 -0.69
N LEU A 344 19.26 -2.17 0.00
CA LEU A 344 18.87 -1.93 1.40
C LEU A 344 17.35 -1.73 1.52
N ALA A 345 16.74 -0.89 0.68
CA ALA A 345 15.30 -0.64 0.71
C ALA A 345 14.47 -1.91 0.45
N GLY A 346 14.94 -2.80 -0.42
CA GLY A 346 14.34 -4.12 -0.67
C GLY A 346 14.54 -5.11 0.48
N ALA A 347 15.67 -5.03 1.19
CA ALA A 347 15.96 -5.91 2.33
C ALA A 347 15.25 -5.51 3.64
N MET A 348 14.79 -4.25 3.78
CA MET A 348 14.15 -3.78 5.01
C MET A 348 12.75 -4.39 5.23
N ARG A 349 12.61 -5.10 6.35
CA ARG A 349 11.35 -5.74 6.78
C ARG A 349 10.48 -4.84 7.66
N ASP A 350 11.09 -3.98 8.47
CA ASP A 350 10.35 -3.05 9.31
C ASP A 350 9.75 -1.89 8.48
N PRO A 351 8.47 -1.53 8.64
CA PRO A 351 7.84 -0.45 7.87
C PRO A 351 8.47 0.94 8.09
N GLN A 352 9.00 1.24 9.27
CA GLN A 352 9.67 2.52 9.56
C GLN A 352 11.06 2.55 8.92
N ASP A 353 11.83 1.47 9.05
CA ASP A 353 13.14 1.34 8.40
C ASP A 353 13.02 1.34 6.89
N ARG A 354 11.98 0.70 6.33
CA ARG A 354 11.69 0.73 4.89
C ARG A 354 11.35 2.14 4.41
N ARG A 355 10.59 2.92 5.19
CA ARG A 355 10.33 4.34 4.87
C ARG A 355 11.62 5.16 4.88
N ARG A 356 12.49 4.93 5.86
CA ARG A 356 13.79 5.60 5.97
C ARG A 356 14.72 5.24 4.81
N ALA A 357 14.85 3.95 4.50
CA ALA A 357 15.65 3.45 3.38
C ALA A 357 15.13 3.97 2.02
N ARG A 358 13.81 4.09 1.86
CA ARG A 358 13.19 4.69 0.67
C ARG A 358 13.45 6.19 0.53
N ALA A 359 13.41 6.92 1.64
CA ALA A 359 13.79 8.33 1.64
C ALA A 359 15.28 8.50 1.26
N GLU A 360 16.15 7.58 1.70
CA GLU A 360 17.57 7.57 1.35
C GLU A 360 17.84 7.18 -0.10
N LEU A 361 17.14 6.16 -0.62
CA LEU A 361 17.18 5.78 -2.03
C LEU A 361 16.77 6.96 -2.92
N ARG A 362 15.69 7.65 -2.55
CA ARG A 362 15.25 8.84 -3.26
C ARG A 362 16.32 9.93 -3.26
N ARG A 363 16.89 10.27 -2.10
CA ARG A 363 17.98 11.25 -1.99
C ARG A 363 19.16 10.86 -2.88
N SER A 364 19.48 9.57 -2.92
CA SER A 364 20.58 9.04 -3.74
C SER A 364 20.29 9.14 -5.24
N VAL A 365 19.04 8.91 -5.67
CA VAL A 365 18.62 9.06 -7.07
C VAL A 365 18.62 10.53 -7.50
N GLU A 366 18.14 11.43 -6.64
CA GLU A 366 18.18 12.89 -6.87
C GLU A 366 19.64 13.37 -6.99
N ALA A 367 20.52 12.95 -6.08
CA ALA A 367 21.94 13.29 -6.13
C ALA A 367 22.63 12.69 -7.37
N ALA A 368 22.32 11.44 -7.73
CA ALA A 368 22.87 10.80 -8.91
C ALA A 368 22.42 11.48 -10.21
N HIS A 369 21.19 11.99 -10.27
CA HIS A 369 20.72 12.71 -11.45
C HIS A 369 21.51 13.99 -11.68
N VAL A 370 21.67 14.80 -10.63
CA VAL A 370 22.45 16.05 -10.69
C VAL A 370 23.88 15.77 -11.10
N VAL A 371 24.53 14.83 -10.41
CA VAL A 371 25.92 14.44 -10.70
C VAL A 371 26.07 13.94 -12.14
N VAL A 372 25.26 12.97 -12.56
CA VAL A 372 25.40 12.37 -13.90
C VAL A 372 25.13 13.42 -14.98
N ASN A 373 24.13 14.29 -14.82
CA ASN A 373 23.82 15.34 -15.78
C ASN A 373 24.93 16.39 -15.90
N GLU A 374 25.37 16.96 -14.77
CA GLU A 374 26.44 17.97 -14.75
C GLU A 374 27.76 17.41 -15.33
N ASN A 375 28.09 16.16 -15.01
CA ASN A 375 29.31 15.51 -15.49
C ASN A 375 29.19 15.15 -16.99
N ALA A 376 28.00 14.74 -17.46
CA ALA A 376 27.75 14.46 -18.87
C ALA A 376 27.86 15.72 -19.74
N GLU A 377 27.31 16.86 -19.30
CA GLU A 377 27.40 18.14 -20.01
C GLU A 377 28.85 18.63 -20.10
N GLN A 378 29.60 18.57 -19.00
CA GLN A 378 31.02 18.94 -18.99
C GLN A 378 31.85 18.05 -19.93
N ILE A 379 31.64 16.73 -19.89
CA ILE A 379 32.36 15.81 -20.78
C ILE A 379 31.94 16.03 -22.24
N ALA A 380 30.66 16.23 -22.54
CA ALA A 380 30.19 16.46 -23.90
C ALA A 380 30.81 17.72 -24.51
N SER A 381 30.86 18.83 -23.77
CA SER A 381 31.50 20.08 -24.21
C SER A 381 32.97 19.87 -24.56
N LEU A 382 33.72 19.16 -23.71
CA LEU A 382 35.15 18.89 -23.93
C LEU A 382 35.39 17.97 -25.13
N VAL A 383 34.51 16.99 -25.35
CA VAL A 383 34.63 16.04 -26.45
C VAL A 383 34.31 16.68 -27.80
N GLU A 384 33.38 17.63 -27.82
CA GLU A 384 33.07 18.42 -29.01
C GLU A 384 34.21 19.37 -29.37
N GLU A 385 34.78 20.07 -28.39
CA GLU A 385 35.90 21.01 -28.58
C GLU A 385 37.17 20.31 -29.10
N LEU A 386 37.43 19.08 -28.65
CA LEU A 386 38.70 18.37 -28.86
C LEU A 386 38.61 17.18 -29.83
N GLU A 387 37.43 16.95 -30.43
CA GLU A 387 37.13 15.85 -31.37
C GLU A 387 37.55 14.44 -30.88
N LEU A 388 37.51 14.19 -29.57
CA LEU A 388 38.07 12.96 -28.98
C LEU A 388 37.22 11.71 -29.28
N PRO A 389 37.74 10.70 -30.03
CA PRO A 389 36.96 9.52 -30.38
C PRO A 389 36.53 8.67 -29.17
N LEU A 390 37.42 8.53 -28.17
CA LEU A 390 37.13 7.84 -26.91
C LEU A 390 36.15 8.62 -26.03
N GLY A 391 36.14 9.95 -26.16
CA GLY A 391 35.22 10.83 -25.46
C GLY A 391 33.76 10.60 -25.86
N ARG A 392 33.49 10.36 -27.15
CA ARG A 392 32.13 10.10 -27.66
C ARG A 392 31.51 8.83 -27.04
N LEU A 393 32.32 7.83 -26.71
CA LEU A 393 31.86 6.61 -26.04
C LEU A 393 31.44 6.90 -24.58
N VAL A 394 32.21 7.74 -23.87
CA VAL A 394 31.89 8.15 -22.49
C VAL A 394 30.59 8.94 -22.44
N VAL A 395 30.41 9.90 -23.36
CA VAL A 395 29.18 10.70 -23.47
C VAL A 395 27.96 9.80 -23.64
N ARG A 396 28.03 8.79 -24.52
CA ARG A 396 26.92 7.83 -24.71
C ARG A 396 26.62 7.01 -23.46
N ARG A 397 27.64 6.55 -22.73
CA ARG A 397 27.48 5.78 -21.49
C ARG A 397 26.88 6.64 -20.37
N LEU A 398 27.28 7.91 -20.26
CA LEU A 398 26.69 8.85 -19.29
C LEU A 398 25.25 9.24 -19.63
N ALA A 399 24.91 9.42 -20.91
CA ALA A 399 23.54 9.65 -21.34
C ALA A 399 22.63 8.45 -21.03
N ALA A 400 23.11 7.22 -21.22
CA ALA A 400 22.38 6.01 -20.83
C ALA A 400 22.19 5.93 -19.30
N ALA A 401 23.21 6.29 -18.52
CA ALA A 401 23.11 6.36 -17.06
C ALA A 401 22.11 7.43 -16.59
N GLU A 402 22.09 8.61 -17.22
CA GLU A 402 21.14 9.68 -16.94
C GLU A 402 19.70 9.22 -17.19
N ALA A 403 19.46 8.58 -18.34
CA ALA A 403 18.15 8.03 -18.71
C ALA A 403 17.69 6.98 -17.67
N ALA A 404 18.58 6.07 -17.26
CA ALA A 404 18.29 5.07 -16.23
C ALA A 404 17.90 5.70 -14.89
N VAL A 405 18.62 6.73 -14.44
CA VAL A 405 18.34 7.46 -13.20
C VAL A 405 17.01 8.24 -13.30
N ARG A 406 16.69 8.83 -14.46
CA ARG A 406 15.39 9.49 -14.69
C ARG A 406 14.22 8.52 -14.62
N VAL A 407 14.31 7.36 -15.26
CA VAL A 407 13.25 6.32 -15.24
C VAL A 407 13.02 5.83 -13.81
N LEU A 408 14.08 5.49 -13.08
CA LEU A 408 13.97 5.10 -11.67
C LEU A 408 13.39 6.24 -10.82
N GLY A 409 13.83 7.46 -11.08
CA GLY A 409 13.33 8.67 -10.44
C GLY A 409 11.84 8.93 -10.62
N ALA A 410 11.34 8.77 -11.85
CA ALA A 410 9.92 8.86 -12.18
C ALA A 410 9.10 7.78 -11.49
N SER A 411 9.61 6.55 -11.46
CA SER A 411 8.98 5.40 -10.79
C SER A 411 8.89 5.61 -9.28
N LEU A 412 9.96 6.10 -8.66
CA LEU A 412 9.97 6.48 -7.24
C LEU A 412 9.03 7.67 -6.98
N GLY A 413 9.05 8.70 -7.81
CA GLY A 413 8.16 9.87 -7.70
C GLY A 413 6.69 9.46 -7.74
N ALA A 414 6.32 8.62 -8.70
CA ALA A 414 5.00 8.02 -8.82
C ALA A 414 4.65 7.15 -7.60
N ALA A 415 5.61 6.50 -6.95
CA ALA A 415 5.37 5.70 -5.74
C ALA A 415 5.08 6.56 -4.49
N PHE A 416 5.63 7.78 -4.37
CA PHE A 416 5.63 8.57 -3.13
C PHE A 416 4.64 9.77 -3.06
N ASP A 417 3.68 9.91 -3.99
CA ASP A 417 2.62 10.95 -3.96
C ASP A 417 3.16 12.39 -3.75
N ARG A 418 4.22 12.75 -4.47
CA ARG A 418 4.69 14.15 -4.61
C ARG A 418 4.86 14.50 -6.09
N PRO A 419 4.73 15.77 -6.49
CA PRO A 419 4.82 16.17 -7.88
C PRO A 419 6.16 15.70 -8.43
N ALA A 420 6.08 14.95 -9.53
CA ALA A 420 7.25 14.48 -10.25
C ALA A 420 8.07 15.70 -10.68
N TRP A 421 9.31 15.78 -10.21
CA TRP A 421 10.33 16.62 -10.86
C TRP A 421 10.50 16.21 -12.34
N ALA A 422 10.12 14.99 -12.71
CA ALA A 422 10.04 14.51 -14.09
C ALA A 422 8.90 15.14 -14.94
N ALA A 423 8.03 15.99 -14.40
CA ALA A 423 6.98 16.66 -15.18
C ALA A 423 7.44 17.97 -15.85
N GLN A 424 8.69 18.41 -15.64
CA GLN A 424 9.21 19.67 -16.22
C GLN A 424 10.16 19.48 -17.42
N THR A 425 10.40 18.25 -17.88
CA THR A 425 11.19 18.03 -19.10
C THR A 425 10.46 17.00 -19.97
N GLU A 426 9.97 17.45 -21.11
CA GLU A 426 9.14 16.69 -22.04
C GLU A 426 9.80 15.36 -22.44
N LEU A 427 9.21 14.25 -22.01
CA LEU A 427 9.55 12.87 -22.44
C LEU A 427 9.31 12.64 -23.96
N HIS A 428 8.74 13.60 -24.67
CA HIS A 428 8.51 13.51 -26.13
C HIS A 428 9.78 13.71 -26.97
N SER A 429 10.90 14.13 -26.39
CA SER A 429 12.16 14.36 -27.13
C SER A 429 13.11 13.15 -27.17
N LEU A 430 12.81 12.06 -26.46
CA LEU A 430 13.61 10.82 -26.51
C LEU A 430 12.88 9.78 -27.37
N GLY A 431 13.05 9.89 -28.69
CA GLY A 431 12.60 8.87 -29.64
C GLY A 431 13.40 7.57 -29.49
N ILE A 432 12.90 6.67 -28.65
CA ILE A 432 13.20 5.23 -28.66
C ILE A 432 11.98 4.50 -29.22
#